data_AF-A0AAE4VGR0-F1
#
_entry.id   AF-A0AAE4VGR0-F1
#
_cell.length_a   1.000
_cell.length_b   1.000
_cell.length_c   1.000
_cell.angle_alpha   90.00
_cell.angle_beta   90.00
_cell.angle_gamma   90.00
#
_symmetry.space_group_name_H-M   'P 1'
#
loop_
_entity.id
_entity.type
_entity.pdbx_description
1 polymer ?
#
loop_
_entity_poly.entity_id
_entity_poly.type
_entity_poly.pdbx_seq_one_letter_code
_entity_poly.pdbx_strand_id
1 'polypeptide(L)'
;MITNVESSVMMASVAEVASNVAATAAVIDGGAPIMMAPAPAGTDEASMLATANTSAHSADFLGTSVAGFLELARFAGTLGVVDASVTIVDTANGAQFL
;
A
#
# COMPACT_ATOMS: atom_id res chain seq x y z
N MET A 1 24.15 -9.24 -22.30
CA MET A 1 23.14 -8.81 -21.31
C MET A 1 23.03 -9.91 -20.26
N ILE A 2 23.47 -9.65 -19.02
CA ILE A 2 23.51 -10.68 -17.96
C ILE A 2 22.29 -10.62 -17.02
N THR A 3 21.48 -9.57 -17.14
CA THR A 3 20.24 -9.35 -16.38
C THR A 3 19.13 -8.93 -17.35
N ASN A 4 18.00 -9.64 -17.37
CA ASN A 4 16.81 -9.23 -18.13
C ASN A 4 16.03 -8.20 -17.32
N VAL A 5 16.29 -6.91 -17.56
CA VAL A 5 15.47 -5.82 -17.03
C VAL A 5 14.66 -5.21 -18.16
N GLU A 6 13.34 -5.29 -18.04
CA GLU A 6 12.39 -4.65 -18.95
C GLU A 6 11.76 -3.44 -18.25
N SER A 7 12.18 -2.25 -18.66
CA SER A 7 11.67 -0.98 -18.10
C SER A 7 10.14 -0.86 -18.22
N SER A 8 9.60 -1.36 -19.33
CA SER A 8 8.15 -1.44 -19.56
C SER A 8 7.40 -2.25 -18.50
N VAL A 9 8.00 -3.35 -18.05
CA VAL A 9 7.46 -4.22 -17.00
C VAL A 9 7.60 -3.57 -15.63
N MET A 10 8.72 -2.92 -15.33
CA MET A 10 8.90 -2.19 -14.06
C MET A 10 7.88 -1.07 -13.90
N MET A 11 7.65 -0.28 -14.95
CA MET A 11 6.65 0.79 -14.94
C MET A 11 5.22 0.26 -14.84
N ALA A 12 4.92 -0.87 -15.51
CA ALA A 12 3.63 -1.54 -15.35
C ALA A 12 3.41 -2.02 -13.92
N SER A 13 4.43 -2.58 -13.26
CA SER A 13 4.35 -3.01 -11.86
C SER A 13 4.15 -1.85 -10.89
N VAL A 14 4.76 -0.68 -11.13
CA VAL A 14 4.48 0.53 -10.34
C VAL A 14 3.02 0.95 -10.44
N ALA A 15 2.46 0.96 -11.66
CA ALA A 15 1.07 1.30 -11.89
C ALA A 15 0.11 0.28 -11.24
N GLU A 16 0.45 -1.01 -11.29
CA GLU A 16 -0.32 -2.07 -10.65
C GLU A 16 -0.36 -1.91 -9.13
N VAL A 17 0.79 -1.68 -8.49
CA VAL A 17 0.89 -1.44 -7.04
C VAL A 17 0.07 -0.21 -6.65
N ALA A 18 0.19 0.89 -7.39
CA ALA A 18 -0.56 2.11 -7.11
C ALA A 18 -2.08 1.89 -7.24
N SER A 19 -2.52 1.18 -8.28
CA SER A 19 -3.93 0.85 -8.50
C SER A 19 -4.49 -0.03 -7.38
N ASN A 20 -3.74 -1.05 -6.96
CA ASN A 20 -4.16 -1.97 -5.90
C ASN A 20 -4.24 -1.27 -4.54
N VAL A 21 -3.28 -0.37 -4.24
CA VAL A 21 -3.34 0.49 -3.04
C VAL A 21 -4.56 1.38 -3.09
N ALA A 22 -4.82 2.06 -4.20
CA ALA A 22 -5.97 2.95 -4.34
C ALA A 22 -7.31 2.20 -4.17
N ALA A 23 -7.45 1.02 -4.78
CA ALA A 23 -8.64 0.19 -4.65
C ALA A 23 -8.86 -0.26 -3.19
N THR A 24 -7.80 -0.70 -2.53
CA THR A 24 -7.88 -1.17 -1.13
C THR A 24 -8.16 -0.01 -0.18
N ALA A 25 -7.50 1.13 -0.38
CA ALA A 25 -7.74 2.34 0.41
C ALA A 25 -9.18 2.83 0.28
N ALA A 26 -9.76 2.80 -0.93
CA ALA A 26 -11.16 3.17 -1.15
C ALA A 26 -12.14 2.26 -0.39
N VAL A 27 -11.87 0.95 -0.31
CA VAL A 27 -12.69 0.01 0.47
C VAL A 27 -12.60 0.31 1.97
N ILE A 28 -11.39 0.56 2.47
CA ILE A 28 -11.17 0.84 3.90
C ILE A 28 -11.78 2.18 4.29
N ASP A 29 -11.57 3.23 3.49
CA ASP A 29 -12.13 4.57 3.72
C ASP A 29 -13.66 4.54 3.65
N GLY A 30 -14.24 3.84 2.68
CA GLY A 30 -15.69 3.66 2.59
C GLY A 30 -16.31 2.91 3.78
N GLY A 31 -15.56 1.99 4.40
CA GLY A 31 -16.00 1.25 5.58
C GLY A 31 -15.72 1.94 6.92
N ALA A 32 -14.77 2.88 6.97
CA ALA A 32 -14.30 3.52 8.20
C ALA A 32 -15.40 4.13 9.08
N PRO A 33 -16.43 4.82 8.54
CA PRO A 33 -17.51 5.41 9.34
C PRO A 33 -18.32 4.37 10.12
N ILE A 34 -18.49 3.17 9.54
CA ILE A 34 -19.29 2.09 10.13
C ILE A 34 -18.48 1.34 11.19
N MET A 35 -17.16 1.26 11.02
CA MET A 35 -16.26 0.54 11.92
C MET A 35 -15.95 1.30 13.22
N MET A 36 -15.90 2.63 13.19
CA MET A 36 -15.38 3.44 14.30
C MET A 36 -16.30 3.59 15.52
N ALA A 37 -17.60 3.33 15.39
CA ALA A 37 -18.55 3.50 16.49
C ALA A 37 -19.78 2.59 16.36
N PRO A 38 -19.61 1.26 16.44
CA PRO A 38 -20.74 0.34 16.45
C PRO A 38 -21.59 0.54 17.71
N ALA A 39 -22.92 0.59 17.54
CA ALA A 39 -23.83 0.67 18.68
C ALA A 39 -23.75 -0.62 19.53
N PRO A 40 -23.87 -0.53 20.87
CA PRO A 40 -24.01 -1.71 21.71
C PRO A 40 -25.21 -2.57 21.31
N ALA A 41 -25.02 -3.89 21.29
CA ALA A 41 -26.08 -4.86 21.00
C ALA A 41 -27.14 -4.92 22.11
N GLY A 42 -26.77 -4.51 23.33
CA GLY A 42 -27.61 -4.48 24.52
C GLY A 42 -27.07 -3.50 25.55
N THR A 43 -27.83 -3.31 26.64
CA THR A 43 -27.46 -2.42 27.76
C THR A 43 -26.65 -3.12 28.85
N ASP A 44 -26.31 -4.39 28.65
CA ASP A 44 -25.51 -5.18 29.56
C ASP A 44 -24.01 -4.84 29.43
N GLU A 45 -23.28 -5.09 30.52
CA GLU A 45 -21.85 -4.78 30.62
C GLU A 45 -21.02 -5.50 29.55
N ALA A 46 -21.42 -6.72 29.16
CA ALA A 46 -20.73 -7.49 28.14
C ALA A 46 -20.91 -6.87 26.75
N SER A 47 -22.11 -6.40 26.41
CA SER A 47 -22.34 -5.63 25.19
C SER A 47 -21.52 -4.33 25.15
N MET A 48 -21.42 -3.60 26.26
CA MET A 48 -20.60 -2.39 26.32
C MET A 48 -19.11 -2.72 26.12
N LEU A 49 -18.60 -3.75 26.79
CA LEU A 49 -17.22 -4.19 26.66
C LEU A 49 -16.91 -4.67 25.23
N ALA A 50 -17.83 -5.40 24.61
CA ALA A 50 -17.70 -5.84 23.22
C ALA A 50 -17.61 -4.63 22.28
N THR A 51 -18.50 -3.64 22.40
CA THR A 51 -18.44 -2.40 21.61
C THR A 51 -17.13 -1.64 21.81
N ALA A 52 -16.64 -1.53 23.05
CA ALA A 52 -15.37 -0.87 23.35
C ALA A 52 -14.19 -1.59 22.68
N ASN A 53 -14.15 -2.93 22.78
CA ASN A 53 -13.11 -3.74 22.16
C ASN A 53 -13.16 -3.69 20.63
N THR A 54 -14.34 -3.75 20.04
CA THR A 54 -14.51 -3.62 18.58
C THR A 54 -14.03 -2.25 18.11
N SER A 55 -14.41 -1.17 18.80
CA SER A 55 -13.99 0.19 18.45
C SER A 55 -12.47 0.35 18.54
N ALA A 56 -11.84 -0.19 19.59
CA ALA A 56 -10.38 -0.19 19.74
C ALA A 56 -9.69 -1.00 18.63
N HIS A 57 -10.22 -2.18 18.30
CA HIS A 57 -9.68 -3.01 17.22
C HIS A 57 -9.85 -2.35 15.85
N SER A 58 -10.97 -1.69 15.58
CA SER A 58 -11.20 -0.95 14.34
C SER A 58 -10.22 0.23 14.21
N ALA A 59 -9.94 0.95 15.29
CA ALA A 59 -8.92 2.00 15.29
C ALA A 59 -7.51 1.44 14.99
N ASP A 60 -7.14 0.31 15.59
CA ASP A 60 -5.87 -0.36 15.34
C ASP A 60 -5.75 -0.88 13.90
N PHE A 61 -6.84 -1.46 13.35
CA PHE A 61 -6.92 -1.88 11.96
C PHE A 61 -6.73 -0.71 10.99
N LEU A 62 -7.39 0.43 11.23
CA LEU A 62 -7.25 1.65 10.42
C LEU A 62 -5.81 2.18 10.47
N GLY A 63 -5.22 2.25 11.66
CA GLY A 63 -3.82 2.67 11.82
C GLY A 63 -2.83 1.74 11.10
N THR A 64 -3.02 0.43 11.23
CA THR A 64 -2.19 -0.59 10.56
C THR A 64 -2.33 -0.52 9.04
N SER A 65 -3.54 -0.29 8.54
CA SER A 65 -3.82 -0.14 7.11
C SER A 65 -3.08 1.04 6.50
N VAL A 66 -3.04 2.19 7.20
CA VAL A 66 -2.26 3.37 6.76
C VAL A 66 -0.77 3.06 6.68
N ALA A 67 -0.21 2.36 7.67
CA ALA A 67 1.19 1.95 7.65
C ALA A 67 1.50 1.03 6.45
N GLY A 68 0.60 0.08 6.15
CA GLY A 68 0.72 -0.80 4.99
C GLY A 68 0.68 -0.05 3.66
N PHE A 69 -0.23 0.92 3.50
CA PHE A 69 -0.27 1.76 2.29
C PHE A 69 1.02 2.57 2.08
N LEU A 70 1.60 3.09 3.17
CA LEU A 70 2.88 3.79 3.11
C LEU A 70 4.03 2.86 2.68
N GLU A 71 4.04 1.62 3.15
CA GLU A 71 5.03 0.62 2.74
C GLU A 71 4.92 0.27 1.24
N LEU A 72 3.70 0.05 0.73
CA LEU A 72 3.50 -0.18 -0.70
C LEU A 72 3.91 1.03 -1.55
N ALA A 73 3.64 2.25 -1.09
CA ALA A 73 4.11 3.46 -1.77
C ALA A 73 5.65 3.53 -1.82
N ARG A 74 6.34 3.13 -0.74
CA ARG A 74 7.81 3.03 -0.73
C ARG A 74 8.30 1.97 -1.72
N PHE A 75 7.65 0.82 -1.78
CA PHE A 75 7.98 -0.24 -2.73
C PHE A 75 7.85 0.24 -4.18
N ALA A 76 6.75 0.90 -4.54
CA ALA A 76 6.58 1.52 -5.84
C ALA A 76 7.68 2.55 -6.15
N GLY A 77 8.05 3.38 -5.17
CA GLY A 77 9.17 4.31 -5.29
C GLY A 77 10.50 3.60 -5.55
N THR A 78 10.79 2.49 -4.85
CA THR A 78 12.01 1.72 -5.08
C THR A 78 12.08 1.11 -6.47
N LEU A 79 10.95 0.64 -7.03
CA LEU A 79 10.91 0.15 -8.40
C LEU A 79 11.29 1.24 -9.41
N GLY A 80 10.78 2.46 -9.23
CA GLY A 80 11.14 3.60 -10.08
C GLY A 80 12.63 3.99 -10.00
N VAL A 81 13.22 3.94 -8.80
CA VAL A 81 14.67 4.20 -8.62
C VAL A 81 15.52 3.13 -9.31
N VAL A 82 15.11 1.86 -9.24
CA VAL A 82 15.79 0.75 -9.91
C VAL A 82 15.74 0.92 -11.43
N ASP A 83 14.58 1.25 -12.00
CA ASP A 83 14.41 1.50 -13.43
C ASP A 83 15.32 2.64 -13.94
N ALA A 84 15.34 3.76 -13.22
CA ALA A 84 16.22 4.89 -13.53
C ALA A 84 17.71 4.49 -13.45
N SER A 85 18.09 3.69 -12.45
CA SER A 85 19.46 3.24 -12.25
C SER A 85 19.93 2.33 -13.39
N VAL A 86 19.07 1.41 -13.84
CA VAL A 86 19.35 0.53 -14.99
C VAL A 86 19.52 1.35 -16.26
N THR A 87 18.63 2.32 -16.50
CA THR A 87 18.72 3.20 -17.68
C THR A 87 20.02 4.01 -17.71
N ILE A 88 20.47 4.51 -16.56
CA ILE A 88 21.75 5.24 -16.45
C ILE A 88 22.94 4.32 -16.79
N VAL A 89 22.95 3.11 -16.25
CA VAL A 89 24.02 2.13 -16.49
C VAL A 89 24.06 1.72 -17.97
N ASP A 90 22.91 1.45 -18.59
CA ASP A 90 22.83 1.11 -20.01
C ASP A 90 23.29 2.26 -20.91
N THR A 91 22.93 3.50 -20.57
CA THR A 91 23.39 4.69 -21.30
C THR A 91 24.90 4.86 -21.18
N ALA A 92 25.46 4.70 -19.96
CA ALA A 92 26.90 4.81 -19.72
C ALA A 92 27.69 3.72 -20.47
N ASN A 93 27.18 2.49 -20.47
CA ASN A 93 27.77 1.38 -21.23
C ASN A 93 27.68 1.64 -22.74
N GLY A 94 26.56 2.14 -23.25
CA GLY A 94 26.41 2.49 -24.67
C GLY A 94 27.38 3.59 -25.12
N ALA A 95 27.63 4.58 -24.26
CA ALA A 95 28.58 5.65 -24.53
C ALA A 95 30.06 5.20 -24.50
N GLN A 96 30.39 4.06 -23.87
CA GLN A 96 31.75 3.50 -23.89
C GLN A 96 32.12 2.83 -25.21
N PHE A 97 31.15 2.49 -26.06
CA PHE A 97 31.37 1.82 -27.35
C PHE A 97 31.20 2.75 -28.56
N LEU A 98 31.08 4.06 -28.33
CA LEU A 98 31.11 5.15 -29.33
C LEU A 98 32.43 5.92 -29.23
#